data_AF-A0A965FC87-F1
#
_entry.id   AF-A0A965FC87-F1
#
_cell.length_a   1.000
_cell.length_b   1.000
_cell.length_c   1.000
_cell.angle_alpha   90.00
_cell.angle_beta   90.00
_cell.angle_gamma   90.00
#
_symmetry.space_group_name_H-M   'P 1'
#
loop_
_entity.id
_entity.type
_entity.pdbx_description
1 polymer ?
#
loop_
_entity_poly.entity_id
_entity_poly.type
_entity_poly.pdbx_seq_one_letter_code
_entity_poly.pdbx_strand_id
1 'polypeptide(L)'
;MSDLTWVFKCNKCAKPMLFWEKAGFDAGEEHVVVMCVKCENTGVKARIEAMTDKSVVRCNKCGAWKMESGSCYTCKKTNAQNV
;
A
#
# COMPACT_ATOMS: atom_id res chain seq x y z
N MET A 1 -0.67 9.80 22.89
CA MET A 1 -1.05 9.74 21.48
C MET A 1 -1.26 8.26 21.17
N SER A 2 -2.48 7.85 20.85
CA SER A 2 -2.74 6.48 20.41
C SER A 2 -2.34 6.41 18.94
N ASP A 3 -1.10 5.99 18.68
CA ASP A 3 -0.63 5.82 17.31
C ASP A 3 -1.46 4.71 16.66
N LEU A 4 -2.37 5.08 15.75
CA LEU A 4 -3.16 4.13 14.98
C LEU A 4 -2.19 3.15 14.32
N THR A 5 -2.31 1.89 14.75
CA THR A 5 -1.42 0.82 14.30
C THR A 5 -2.13 0.03 13.22
N TRP A 6 -1.52 0.00 12.03
CA TRP A 6 -2.04 -0.71 10.87
C TRP A 6 -1.30 -2.02 10.65
N VAL A 7 -1.97 -3.01 10.07
CA VAL A 7 -1.34 -4.24 9.57
C VAL A 7 -1.31 -4.19 8.05
N PHE A 8 -0.11 -4.14 7.46
CA PHE A 8 0.08 -4.17 6.01
C PHE A 8 1.20 -5.13 5.62
N LYS A 9 1.19 -5.58 4.36
CA LYS A 9 2.38 -6.21 3.77
C LYS A 9 3.47 -5.18 3.53
N CYS A 10 4.61 -5.35 4.19
CA CYS A 10 5.76 -4.47 4.03
C CYS A 10 6.52 -4.78 2.74
N ASN A 11 6.84 -3.74 1.97
CA ASN A 11 7.56 -3.88 0.69
C ASN A 11 9.00 -4.39 0.87
N LYS A 12 9.66 -4.03 1.99
CA LYS A 12 11.03 -4.45 2.31
C LYS A 12 11.07 -5.79 3.05
N CYS A 13 10.23 -5.99 4.07
CA CYS A 13 10.17 -7.25 4.80
C CYS A 13 9.46 -8.37 4.04
N ALA A 14 8.68 -8.03 3.00
CA ALA A 14 7.85 -8.94 2.20
C ALA A 14 6.82 -9.77 2.99
N LYS A 15 6.50 -9.36 4.23
CA LYS A 15 5.59 -10.05 5.16
C LYS A 15 4.56 -9.05 5.73
N PRO A 16 3.41 -9.52 6.26
CA PRO A 16 2.54 -8.70 7.08
C PRO A 16 3.32 -8.17 8.29
N MET A 17 3.25 -6.87 8.51
CA MET A 17 3.95 -6.17 9.60
C MET A 17 3.04 -5.12 10.19
N LEU A 18 3.37 -4.71 11.42
CA LEU A 18 2.79 -3.53 12.04
C LEU A 18 3.41 -2.25 11.47
N PHE A 19 2.58 -1.22 11.39
CA PHE A 19 2.91 0.09 10.85
C PHE A 19 2.34 1.19 11.74
N TRP A 20 3.12 2.26 11.93
CA TRP A 20 2.63 3.51 12.51
C TRP A 20 2.14 4.45 11.42
N GLU A 21 0.95 5.02 11.58
CA GLU A 21 0.46 6.12 10.74
C GLU A 21 1.28 7.38 10.98
N LYS A 22 1.78 7.98 9.89
CA LYS A 22 2.44 9.28 9.92
C LYS A 22 1.41 10.36 9.59
N ALA A 23 1.08 11.15 10.60
CA ALA A 23 0.27 12.34 10.43
C ALA A 23 1.00 13.43 9.62
N GLY A 24 0.25 14.41 9.11
CA GLY A 24 0.79 15.58 8.41
C GLY A 24 1.06 15.39 6.91
N PHE A 25 0.68 14.25 6.34
CA PHE A 25 0.77 14.00 4.90
C PHE A 25 -0.63 14.01 4.27
N ASP A 26 -0.77 14.71 3.15
CA ASP A 26 -1.97 14.64 2.30
C ASP A 26 -1.82 13.47 1.31
N ALA A 27 -2.40 12.33 1.67
CA ALA A 27 -2.45 11.13 0.82
C ALA A 27 -3.83 10.88 0.21
N GLY A 28 -4.80 11.77 0.45
CA GLY A 28 -6.23 11.53 0.17
C GLY A 28 -6.88 10.54 1.15
N GLU A 29 -8.22 10.47 1.14
CA GLU A 29 -9.01 9.74 2.14
C GLU A 29 -8.79 8.22 2.10
N GLU A 30 -8.62 7.66 0.90
CA GLU A 30 -8.46 6.21 0.69
C GLU A 30 -7.05 5.68 0.99
N HIS A 31 -6.09 6.57 1.26
CA HIS A 31 -4.71 6.19 1.52
C HIS A 31 -4.22 6.73 2.86
N VAL A 32 -3.10 6.18 3.29
CA VAL A 32 -2.44 6.55 4.53
C VAL A 32 -0.93 6.45 4.33
N VAL A 33 -0.19 7.43 4.87
CA VAL A 33 1.27 7.34 4.95
C VAL A 33 1.63 6.60 6.22
N VAL A 34 2.39 5.53 6.07
CA VAL A 34 2.72 4.64 7.18
C VAL A 34 4.19 4.26 7.19
N MET A 35 4.72 3.97 8.38
CA MET A 35 6.09 3.51 8.59
C MET A 35 6.12 2.14 9.27
N CYS A 36 6.86 1.19 8.68
CA CYS A 36 6.98 -0.16 9.22
C CYS A 36 7.73 -0.14 10.56
N VAL A 37 7.15 -0.72 11.60
CA VAL A 37 7.75 -0.74 12.95
C VAL A 37 9.08 -1.50 13.00
N LYS A 38 9.29 -2.48 12.10
CA LYS A 38 10.49 -3.32 12.10
C LYS A 38 11.65 -2.75 11.28
N CYS A 39 11.38 -2.22 10.09
CA CYS A 39 12.42 -1.84 9.14
C CYS A 39 12.40 -0.36 8.74
N GLU A 40 11.51 0.41 9.38
CA GLU A 40 11.36 1.87 9.24
C GLU A 40 11.04 2.35 7.82
N ASN A 41 10.75 1.42 6.91
CA ASN A 41 10.36 1.75 5.56
C ASN A 41 9.02 2.50 5.57
N THR A 42 9.06 3.76 5.16
CA THR A 42 7.88 4.62 5.01
C THR A 42 7.30 4.47 3.61
N GLY A 43 5.98 4.48 3.48
CA GLY A 43 5.32 4.47 2.18
C GLY A 43 3.83 4.77 2.28
N VAL A 44 3.22 4.98 1.12
CA VAL A 44 1.77 5.14 0.99
C VAL A 44 1.13 3.77 0.87
N LYS A 45 0.04 3.55 1.62
CA LYS A 45 -0.76 2.34 1.60
C LYS A 45 -2.23 2.68 1.40
N ALA A 46 -2.96 1.85 0.67
CA ALA A 46 -4.41 2.00 0.59
C ALA A 46 -5.04 1.45 1.88
N ARG A 47 -5.96 2.18 2.51
CA ARG A 47 -6.60 1.76 3.77
C ARG A 47 -7.29 0.40 3.63
N ILE A 48 -7.88 0.15 2.46
CA ILE A 48 -8.53 -1.13 2.14
C ILE A 48 -7.59 -2.34 2.25
N GLU A 49 -6.26 -2.19 2.06
CA GLU A 49 -5.28 -3.29 2.22
C GLU A 49 -5.29 -3.86 3.65
N ALA A 50 -5.63 -3.06 4.67
CA ALA A 50 -5.69 -3.50 6.06
C ALA A 50 -7.07 -4.03 6.47
N MET A 51 -8.09 -3.81 5.65
CA MET A 51 -9.49 -4.15 5.95
C MET A 51 -9.99 -5.35 5.13
N THR A 52 -9.10 -6.03 4.40
CA THR A 52 -9.46 -7.11 3.49
C THR A 52 -8.52 -8.30 3.63
N ASP A 53 -9.07 -9.51 3.47
CA ASP A 53 -8.30 -10.76 3.45
C ASP A 53 -7.59 -11.00 2.11
N LYS A 54 -7.78 -10.10 1.13
CA LYS A 54 -7.19 -10.24 -0.20
C LYS A 54 -5.68 -9.99 -0.16
N SER A 55 -4.93 -10.86 -0.83
CA SER A 55 -3.47 -10.75 -0.92
C SER A 55 -3.00 -9.50 -1.68
N VAL A 56 -1.94 -8.87 -1.18
CA VAL A 56 -1.17 -7.85 -1.92
C VAL A 56 -0.04 -8.54 -2.70
N VAL A 57 -0.10 -8.45 -4.02
CA VAL A 57 0.77 -9.13 -4.98
C VAL A 57 1.45 -8.16 -5.93
N ARG A 58 2.52 -8.60 -6.60
CA ARG A 58 3.18 -7.83 -7.67
C ARG A 58 2.35 -7.92 -8.95
N CYS A 59 2.24 -6.83 -9.68
CA CYS A 59 1.63 -6.82 -11.01
C CYS A 59 2.57 -7.51 -12.01
N ASN A 60 2.06 -8.49 -12.74
CA ASN A 60 2.85 -9.22 -13.75
C ASN A 60 3.28 -8.35 -14.96
N LYS A 61 2.66 -7.17 -15.15
CA LYS A 61 3.01 -6.26 -16.27
C LYS A 61 4.09 -5.26 -15.90
N CYS A 62 3.94 -4.56 -14.78
CA CYS A 62 4.82 -3.43 -14.40
C CYS A 62 5.57 -3.63 -13.08
N GLY A 63 5.36 -4.74 -12.37
CA GLY A 63 5.98 -5.00 -11.08
C GLY A 63 5.47 -4.14 -9.91
N ALA A 64 4.56 -3.19 -10.13
CA ALA A 64 3.96 -2.42 -9.03
C ALA A 64 3.06 -3.30 -8.15
N TRP A 65 2.89 -2.92 -6.88
CA TRP A 65 2.01 -3.65 -5.96
C TRP A 65 0.54 -3.42 -6.32
N LYS A 66 -0.27 -4.46 -6.15
CA LYS A 66 -1.72 -4.43 -6.37
C LYS A 66 -2.42 -5.42 -5.46
N MET A 67 -3.72 -5.23 -5.27
CA MET A 67 -4.60 -6.29 -4.77
C MET A 67 -4.70 -7.41 -5.81
N GLU A 68 -4.69 -8.66 -5.37
CA GLU A 68 -4.74 -9.85 -6.24
C GLU A 68 -5.91 -9.80 -7.25
N SER A 69 -7.10 -9.44 -6.77
CA SER A 69 -8.33 -9.35 -7.57
C SER A 69 -8.51 -8.04 -8.37
N GLY A 70 -7.57 -7.08 -8.29
CA GLY A 70 -7.70 -5.78 -8.96
C GLY A 70 -6.70 -5.59 -10.12
N SER A 71 -6.98 -4.70 -11.07
CA SER A 71 -5.93 -4.21 -11.98
C SER A 71 -5.01 -3.24 -11.22
N CYS A 72 -3.71 -3.31 -11.48
CA CYS A 72 -2.74 -2.42 -10.84
C CYS A 72 -3.02 -0.96 -11.18
N TYR A 73 -2.98 -0.08 -10.17
CA TYR A 73 -3.24 1.34 -10.31
C TYR A 73 -2.34 1.98 -11.38
N THR A 74 -1.04 1.67 -11.36
CA THR A 74 -0.09 2.17 -12.37
C THR A 74 -0.54 1.79 -13.77
N CYS A 75 -0.74 0.49 -14.06
CA CYS A 75 -1.20 0.06 -15.37
C CYS A 75 -2.54 0.69 -15.80
N LYS A 76 -3.47 0.92 -14.86
CA LYS A 76 -4.73 1.62 -15.18
C LYS A 76 -4.48 3.06 -15.63
N LYS A 77 -3.51 3.74 -15.05
CA LYS A 77 -3.15 5.13 -15.39
C LYS A 77 -2.23 5.22 -16.61
N THR A 78 -1.35 4.25 -16.82
CA THR A 78 -0.42 4.24 -17.97
C THR A 78 -1.07 3.71 -19.25
N ASN A 79 -2.19 2.97 -19.17
CA ASN A 79 -3.02 2.62 -20.34
C ASN A 79 -3.90 3.78 -20.87
N ALA A 80 -3.56 5.02 -20.52
CA ALA A 80 -4.21 6.23 -21.04
C ALA A 80 -3.57 6.77 -22.33
N GLN A 81 -2.70 6.00 -23.03
CA GLN A 81 -2.25 6.33 -24.39
C GLN A 81 -2.04 5.06 -25.21
N ASN A 82 -3.13 4.46 -25.67
CA ASN A 82 -3.16 3.91 -27.03
C ASN A 82 -3.83 4.99 -27.89
N VAL A 83 -3.03 5.89 -28.46
CA VAL A 83 -3.38 6.71 -29.62
C VAL A 83 -2.44 6.28 -30.74
#